data_AF-A0A814KUW3-F1
#
_entry.id   AF-A0A814KUW3-F1
#
_cell.length_a   1.000
_cell.length_b   1.000
_cell.length_c   1.000
_cell.angle_alpha   90.00
_cell.angle_beta   90.00
_cell.angle_gamma   90.00
#
_symmetry.space_group_name_H-M   'P 1'
#
loop_
_entity.id
_entity.type
_entity.pdbx_description
1 polymer ?
#
loop_
_entity_poly.entity_id
_entity_poly.type
_entity_poly.pdbx_seq_one_letter_code
_entity_poly.pdbx_strand_id
1 'polypeptide(L)'
;MTSFLLFLSTIPTVKLLPKSDRIFLCKHNIRPLILLNSHELDQLCYSEPWQLMYDNLSAKYVCGNDLFSELVNTKHRAEQILITDPVVTRLWLLILFFSTPLHCYYNNSLPEISLNQRIALVEIQHSYINLLWNYLSHRHGDIEVIRIFSNLTSVYLSMQRISQAINTIIRTRDDLSTLNESFDRAVVIDSDDK
;
A
#
# COMPACT_ATOMS: atom_id res chain seq x y z
N MET A 1 12.31 3.32 -0.69
CA MET A 1 11.83 2.03 -0.14
C MET A 1 12.46 1.68 1.21
N THR A 2 13.74 1.99 1.44
CA THR A 2 14.47 1.77 2.70
C THR A 2 13.81 2.44 3.91
N SER A 3 13.24 3.64 3.76
CA SER A 3 12.57 4.36 4.86
C SER A 3 11.32 3.64 5.41
N PHE A 4 10.45 3.11 4.54
CA PHE A 4 9.22 2.42 4.99
C PHE A 4 9.51 1.05 5.62
N LEU A 5 10.43 0.28 5.03
CA LEU A 5 10.86 -0.99 5.63
C LEU A 5 11.59 -0.76 6.96
N LEU A 6 12.40 0.30 7.05
CA LEU A 6 13.02 0.71 8.31
C LEU A 6 11.95 1.11 9.34
N PHE A 7 10.95 1.90 8.95
CA PHE A 7 9.81 2.23 9.80
C PHE A 7 9.12 0.97 10.33
N LEU A 8 8.72 0.04 9.45
CA LEU A 8 8.13 -1.25 9.85
C LEU A 8 9.05 -2.04 10.79
N SER A 9 10.36 -1.99 10.56
CA SER A 9 11.35 -2.65 11.44
C SER A 9 11.46 -2.02 12.82
N THR A 10 10.95 -0.80 13.04
CA THR A 10 10.89 -0.21 14.38
C THR A 10 9.69 -0.69 15.20
N ILE A 11 8.71 -1.35 14.56
CA ILE A 11 7.43 -1.69 15.17
C ILE A 11 7.54 -3.05 15.86
N PRO A 12 7.35 -3.13 17.20
CA PRO A 12 7.52 -4.37 17.95
C PRO A 12 6.64 -5.50 17.43
N THR A 13 5.38 -5.19 17.10
CA THR A 13 4.40 -6.15 16.61
C THR A 13 4.82 -6.83 15.31
N VAL A 14 5.52 -6.10 14.42
CA VAL A 14 6.07 -6.67 13.19
C VAL A 14 7.20 -7.65 13.52
N LYS A 15 8.06 -7.35 14.51
CA LYS A 15 9.17 -8.23 14.90
C LYS A 15 8.71 -9.55 15.50
N LEU A 16 7.55 -9.56 16.16
CA LEU A 16 6.96 -10.75 16.76
C LEU A 16 6.38 -11.73 15.73
N LEU A 17 6.12 -11.28 14.50
CA LEU A 17 5.62 -12.15 13.44
C LEU A 17 6.72 -13.11 12.94
N PRO A 18 6.35 -14.36 12.59
CA PRO A 18 7.22 -15.28 11.84
C PRO A 18 7.80 -14.62 10.59
N LYS A 19 9.03 -15.02 10.20
CA LYS A 19 9.70 -14.48 9.00
C LYS A 19 8.85 -14.66 7.74
N SER A 20 8.21 -15.81 7.57
CA SER A 20 7.28 -16.11 6.47
C SER A 20 6.17 -15.06 6.35
N ASP A 21 5.59 -14.68 7.49
CA ASP A 21 4.41 -13.81 7.54
C ASP A 21 4.82 -12.37 7.27
N ARG A 22 5.98 -11.95 7.76
CA ARG A 22 6.57 -10.65 7.40
C ARG A 22 6.83 -10.56 5.90
N ILE A 23 7.39 -11.60 5.29
CA ILE A 23 7.64 -11.66 3.84
C ILE A 23 6.31 -11.60 3.09
N PHE A 24 5.32 -12.38 3.52
CA PHE A 24 3.98 -12.37 2.95
C PHE A 24 3.37 -10.96 2.98
N LEU A 25 3.31 -10.32 4.15
CA LEU A 25 2.73 -8.98 4.29
C LEU A 25 3.48 -7.95 3.47
N CYS A 26 4.82 -8.02 3.43
CA CYS A 26 5.61 -7.13 2.58
C CYS A 26 5.26 -7.35 1.10
N LYS A 27 5.23 -8.59 0.60
CA LYS A 27 4.92 -8.88 -0.81
C LYS A 27 3.51 -8.41 -1.19
N HIS A 28 2.53 -8.61 -0.32
CA HIS A 28 1.13 -8.33 -0.63
C HIS A 28 0.72 -6.87 -0.40
N ASN A 29 1.19 -6.24 0.67
CA ASN A 29 0.67 -4.96 1.12
C ASN A 29 1.60 -3.79 0.81
N ILE A 30 2.90 -3.99 0.55
CA ILE A 30 3.82 -2.86 0.33
C ILE A 30 3.46 -2.04 -0.91
N ARG A 31 3.02 -2.69 -1.99
CA ARG A 31 2.74 -2.02 -3.27
C ARG A 31 1.55 -1.06 -3.21
N PRO A 32 0.37 -1.45 -2.69
CA PRO A 32 -0.72 -0.48 -2.48
C PRO A 32 -0.34 0.61 -1.47
N LEU A 33 0.51 0.30 -0.48
CA LEU A 33 0.97 1.28 0.50
C LEU A 33 1.94 2.32 -0.08
N ILE A 34 2.78 1.94 -1.04
CA ILE A 34 3.66 2.86 -1.77
C ILE A 34 2.85 3.96 -2.46
N LEU A 35 1.72 3.60 -3.08
CA LEU A 35 0.86 4.57 -3.76
C LEU A 35 0.18 5.53 -2.78
N LEU A 36 -0.19 5.05 -1.60
CA LEU A 36 -0.79 5.87 -0.55
C LEU A 36 0.23 6.78 0.14
N ASN A 37 1.51 6.42 0.11
CA ASN A 37 2.60 7.24 0.62
C ASN A 37 3.38 7.96 -0.48
N SER A 38 2.78 8.15 -1.66
CA SER A 38 3.50 8.72 -2.80
C SER A 38 3.98 10.13 -2.53
N HIS A 39 3.23 10.93 -1.77
CA HIS A 39 3.65 12.29 -1.42
C HIS A 39 4.99 12.31 -0.64
N GLU A 40 5.12 11.47 0.39
CA GLU A 40 6.39 11.40 1.15
C GLU A 40 7.53 10.83 0.27
N LEU A 41 7.21 9.89 -0.62
CA LEU A 41 8.19 9.38 -1.58
C LEU A 41 8.61 10.45 -2.59
N ASP A 42 7.69 11.25 -3.12
CA ASP A 42 7.96 12.30 -4.09
C ASP A 42 8.92 13.34 -3.47
N GLN A 43 8.73 13.69 -2.19
CA GLN A 43 9.62 14.60 -1.45
C GLN A 43 11.00 14.01 -1.16
N LEU A 44 11.10 12.70 -0.92
CA LEU A 44 12.36 12.04 -0.55
C LEU A 44 13.18 11.56 -1.75
N CYS A 45 12.51 11.22 -2.86
CA CYS A 45 13.14 10.60 -4.02
C CYS A 45 13.47 11.59 -5.13
N TYR A 46 12.78 12.74 -5.20
CA TYR A 46 13.07 13.75 -6.20
C TYR A 46 13.79 14.93 -5.59
N SER A 47 15.00 15.19 -6.07
CA SER A 47 15.74 16.42 -5.75
C SER A 47 15.34 17.57 -6.67
N GLU A 48 14.78 17.25 -7.84
CA GLU A 48 14.49 18.21 -8.90
C GLU A 48 13.07 18.00 -9.50
N PRO A 49 12.31 19.08 -9.80
CA PRO A 49 10.94 18.96 -10.30
C PRO A 49 10.78 18.17 -11.62
N TRP A 50 11.80 18.16 -12.47
CA TRP A 50 11.75 17.45 -13.75
C TRP A 50 11.69 15.92 -13.59
N GLN A 51 12.20 15.38 -12.47
CA GLN A 51 12.18 13.94 -12.20
C GLN A 51 10.75 13.46 -11.93
N LEU A 52 10.02 14.21 -11.10
CA LEU A 52 8.59 13.98 -10.86
C LEU A 52 7.79 14.10 -12.16
N MET A 53 8.11 15.07 -13.02
CA MET A 53 7.47 15.23 -14.33
C MET A 53 7.73 14.02 -15.24
N TYR A 54 8.97 13.54 -15.29
CA TYR A 54 9.35 12.37 -16.08
C TYR A 54 8.62 11.10 -15.62
N ASP A 55 8.54 10.88 -14.31
CA ASP A 55 7.85 9.70 -13.76
C ASP A 55 6.33 9.79 -13.97
N ASN A 56 5.75 10.98 -13.91
CA ASN A 56 4.34 11.21 -14.28
C ASN A 56 4.09 10.93 -15.76
N LEU A 57 4.98 11.34 -16.66
CA LEU A 57 4.88 11.03 -18.09
C LEU A 57 4.99 9.53 -18.35
N SER A 58 5.92 8.86 -17.66
CA SER A 58 6.11 7.41 -17.75
C SER A 58 4.89 6.65 -17.24
N ALA A 59 4.35 7.04 -16.07
CA ALA A 59 3.13 6.48 -15.53
C ALA A 59 1.95 6.65 -16.51
N LYS A 60 1.77 7.86 -17.05
CA LYS A 60 0.75 8.18 -18.05
C LYS A 60 0.89 7.35 -19.34
N TYR A 61 2.12 7.11 -19.79
CA TYR A 61 2.38 6.24 -20.94
C TYR A 61 2.03 4.77 -20.67
N VAL A 62 2.33 4.27 -19.46
CA VAL A 62 2.05 2.89 -19.08
C VAL A 62 0.55 2.65 -18.92
N CYS A 63 -0.15 3.50 -18.17
CA CYS A 63 -1.54 3.26 -17.78
C CYS A 63 -2.59 3.97 -18.64
N GLY A 64 -2.17 4.88 -19.53
CA GLY A 64 -3.06 5.69 -20.36
C GLY A 64 -3.64 6.91 -19.61
N ASN A 65 -4.24 7.82 -20.36
CA ASN A 65 -4.68 9.12 -19.82
C ASN A 65 -5.77 9.01 -18.75
N ASP A 66 -6.75 8.13 -18.94
CA ASP A 66 -7.93 8.05 -18.08
C ASP A 66 -7.55 7.49 -16.70
N LEU A 67 -6.83 6.36 -16.69
CA LEU A 67 -6.37 5.73 -15.45
C LEU A 67 -5.32 6.58 -14.73
N PHE A 68 -4.46 7.29 -15.47
CA PHE A 68 -3.54 8.26 -14.88
C PHE A 68 -4.30 9.41 -14.20
N SER A 69 -5.34 9.94 -14.84
CA SER A 69 -6.17 11.00 -14.25
C SER A 69 -6.87 10.52 -12.98
N GLU A 70 -7.36 9.29 -12.97
CA GLU A 70 -7.94 8.67 -11.77
C GLU A 70 -6.91 8.51 -10.64
N LEU A 71 -5.69 8.10 -10.97
CA LEU A 71 -4.57 8.01 -10.02
C LEU A 71 -4.24 9.37 -9.40
N VAL A 72 -4.07 10.41 -10.21
CA VAL A 72 -3.76 11.76 -9.73
C VAL A 72 -4.87 12.30 -8.83
N ASN A 73 -6.14 12.12 -9.23
CA ASN A 73 -7.28 12.55 -8.42
C ASN A 73 -7.35 11.81 -7.08
N THR A 74 -7.06 10.50 -7.07
CA THR A 74 -7.06 9.70 -5.84
C THR A 74 -5.91 10.09 -4.92
N LYS A 75 -4.72 10.35 -5.48
CA LYS A 75 -3.57 10.89 -4.73
C LYS A 75 -3.93 12.22 -4.08
N HIS A 76 -4.48 13.15 -4.84
CA HIS A 76 -4.87 14.46 -4.31
C HIS A 76 -5.89 14.36 -3.17
N ARG A 77 -6.87 13.45 -3.27
CA ARG A 77 -7.81 13.17 -2.17
C ARG A 77 -7.11 12.59 -0.95
N ALA A 78 -6.18 11.66 -1.15
CA ALA A 78 -5.39 11.07 -0.07
C ALA A 78 -4.60 12.16 0.67
N GLU A 79 -3.94 13.04 -0.08
CA GLU A 79 -3.15 14.17 0.43
C GLU A 79 -3.97 15.11 1.32
N GLN A 80 -5.17 15.48 0.88
CA GLN A 80 -6.07 16.35 1.66
C GLN A 80 -6.44 15.76 3.04
N ILE A 81 -6.47 14.43 3.16
CA ILE A 81 -6.85 13.71 4.38
C ILE A 81 -5.62 13.39 5.24
N LEU A 82 -4.52 12.97 4.61
CA LEU A 82 -3.35 12.36 5.24
C LEU A 82 -2.25 13.38 5.60
N ILE A 83 -2.09 14.45 4.81
CA ILE A 83 -1.00 15.42 5.04
C ILE A 83 -1.25 16.28 6.28
N THR A 84 -2.52 16.46 6.68
CA THR A 84 -2.87 17.32 7.81
C THR A 84 -2.53 16.71 9.17
N ASP A 85 -2.41 15.37 9.27
CA ASP A 85 -2.06 14.70 10.52
C ASP A 85 -1.16 13.45 10.31
N PRO A 86 0.16 13.58 10.60
CA PRO A 86 1.11 12.47 10.48
C PRO A 86 0.77 11.24 11.33
N VAL A 87 0.05 11.42 12.45
CA VAL A 87 -0.37 10.30 13.33
C VAL A 87 -1.43 9.46 12.61
N VAL A 88 -2.41 10.11 11.98
CA VAL A 88 -3.45 9.45 11.19
C VAL A 88 -2.83 8.64 10.06
N THR A 89 -1.88 9.24 9.33
CA THR A 89 -1.19 8.57 8.22
C THR A 89 -0.42 7.34 8.66
N ARG A 90 0.35 7.43 9.74
CA ARG A 90 1.13 6.29 10.27
C ARG A 90 0.21 5.17 10.76
N LEU A 91 -0.85 5.49 11.49
CA LEU A 91 -1.81 4.50 11.96
C LEU A 91 -2.56 3.85 10.79
N TRP A 92 -2.97 4.64 9.80
CA TRP A 92 -3.64 4.12 8.61
C TRP A 92 -2.74 3.17 7.81
N LEU A 93 -1.49 3.55 7.57
CA LEU A 93 -0.51 2.67 6.91
C LEU A 93 -0.31 1.36 7.68
N LEU A 94 -0.36 1.38 9.02
CA LEU A 94 -0.28 0.17 9.83
C LEU A 94 -1.51 -0.72 9.72
N ILE A 95 -2.71 -0.13 9.81
CA ILE A 95 -3.98 -0.84 9.62
C ILE A 95 -3.99 -1.55 8.27
N LEU A 96 -3.50 -0.87 7.22
CA LEU A 96 -3.42 -1.44 5.88
C LEU A 96 -2.28 -2.47 5.74
N PHE A 97 -1.13 -2.27 6.41
CA PHE A 97 -0.03 -3.24 6.38
C PHE A 97 -0.43 -4.58 7.00
N PHE A 98 -1.18 -4.56 8.11
CA PHE A 98 -1.70 -5.76 8.75
C PHE A 98 -3.02 -6.26 8.15
N SER A 99 -3.59 -5.56 7.16
CA SER A 99 -4.79 -6.02 6.47
C SER A 99 -4.50 -7.30 5.70
N THR A 100 -5.41 -8.28 5.79
CA THR A 100 -5.38 -9.41 4.87
C THR A 100 -5.62 -8.87 3.47
N PRO A 101 -4.76 -9.17 2.48
CA PRO A 101 -4.89 -8.60 1.15
C PRO A 101 -6.26 -8.93 0.55
N LEU A 102 -7.00 -7.88 0.21
CA LEU A 102 -8.20 -7.97 -0.62
C LEU A 102 -7.75 -8.22 -2.06
N HIS A 103 -7.32 -9.45 -2.34
CA HIS A 103 -7.03 -10.02 -3.66
C HIS A 103 -6.60 -9.04 -4.77
N CYS A 104 -5.32 -8.62 -4.75
CA CYS A 104 -4.62 -8.43 -6.03
C CYS A 104 -3.93 -9.75 -6.36
N TYR A 105 -4.47 -10.47 -7.35
CA TYR A 105 -3.99 -11.75 -7.86
C TYR A 105 -2.57 -11.65 -8.41
N TYR A 106 -1.58 -11.62 -7.53
CA TYR A 106 -0.20 -11.91 -7.89
C TYR A 106 0.00 -13.41 -7.73
N ASN A 107 -0.48 -14.18 -8.71
CA ASN A 107 -0.17 -15.60 -8.85
C ASN A 107 -0.84 -16.54 -7.83
N ASN A 108 -1.38 -17.66 -8.33
CA ASN A 108 -1.95 -18.75 -7.50
C ASN A 108 -0.88 -19.49 -6.67
N SER A 109 0.38 -19.10 -6.80
CA SER A 109 1.54 -19.69 -6.14
C SER A 109 1.95 -18.97 -4.84
N LEU A 110 1.29 -17.87 -4.47
CA LEU A 110 1.62 -17.21 -3.20
C LEU A 110 1.13 -18.07 -2.01
N PRO A 111 1.97 -18.25 -0.98
CA PRO A 111 1.63 -19.09 0.16
C PRO A 111 0.40 -18.52 0.89
N GLU A 112 -0.58 -19.37 1.18
CA GLU A 112 -1.74 -18.97 1.97
C GLU A 112 -1.34 -18.72 3.43
N ILE A 113 -1.81 -17.61 4.00
CA ILE A 113 -1.73 -17.41 5.46
C ILE A 113 -2.65 -18.44 6.13
N SER A 114 -2.10 -19.20 7.08
CA SER A 114 -2.88 -20.15 7.89
C SER A 114 -3.97 -19.44 8.70
N LEU A 115 -5.06 -20.15 9.01
CA LEU A 115 -6.20 -19.58 9.72
C LEU A 115 -5.80 -18.90 11.06
N ASN A 116 -4.93 -19.54 11.84
CA ASN A 116 -4.48 -19.00 13.14
C ASN A 116 -3.69 -17.70 12.98
N GLN A 117 -2.87 -17.61 11.93
CA GLN A 117 -2.13 -16.38 11.62
C GLN A 117 -3.07 -15.26 11.16
N ARG A 118 -4.14 -15.57 10.43
CA ARG A 118 -5.16 -14.56 10.05
C ARG A 118 -5.83 -13.94 11.27
N ILE A 119 -6.17 -14.75 12.28
CA ILE A 119 -6.76 -14.25 13.53
C ILE A 119 -5.82 -13.26 14.22
N ALA A 120 -4.55 -13.65 14.41
CA ALA A 120 -3.55 -12.79 15.03
C ALA A 120 -3.37 -11.45 14.27
N LEU A 121 -3.35 -11.49 12.93
CA LEU A 121 -3.27 -10.28 12.11
C LEU A 121 -4.49 -9.37 12.27
N VAL A 122 -5.69 -9.94 12.34
CA VAL A 122 -6.93 -9.20 12.57
C VAL A 122 -6.93 -8.56 13.96
N GLU A 123 -6.45 -9.25 14.99
CA GLU A 123 -6.34 -8.68 16.35
C GLU A 123 -5.37 -7.50 16.40
N ILE A 124 -4.22 -7.63 15.72
CA ILE A 124 -3.25 -6.54 15.59
C ILE A 124 -3.87 -5.36 14.84
N GLN A 125 -4.53 -5.63 13.71
CA GLN A 125 -5.20 -4.61 12.90
C GLN A 125 -6.27 -3.88 13.72
N HIS A 126 -7.12 -4.61 14.43
CA HIS A 126 -8.18 -4.06 15.27
C HIS A 126 -7.61 -3.18 16.38
N SER A 127 -6.48 -3.57 16.98
CA SER A 127 -5.79 -2.74 17.98
C SER A 127 -5.39 -1.36 17.40
N TYR A 128 -4.88 -1.32 16.17
CA TYR A 128 -4.55 -0.06 15.50
C TYR A 128 -5.79 0.72 15.04
N ILE A 129 -6.86 0.04 14.60
CA ILE A 129 -8.14 0.68 14.27
C ILE A 129 -8.70 1.38 15.51
N ASN A 130 -8.73 0.71 16.66
CA ASN A 130 -9.22 1.29 17.91
C ASN A 130 -8.36 2.47 18.35
N LEU A 131 -7.04 2.37 18.20
CA LEU A 131 -6.14 3.48 18.51
C LEU A 131 -6.42 4.70 17.61
N LEU A 132 -6.59 4.49 16.30
CA LEU A 132 -6.94 5.56 15.35
C LEU A 132 -8.31 6.16 15.65
N TRP A 133 -9.30 5.32 15.95
CA TRP A 133 -10.65 5.74 16.31
C TRP A 133 -10.64 6.62 17.55
N ASN A 134 -10.03 6.15 18.64
CA ASN A 134 -9.94 6.91 19.88
C ASN A 134 -9.20 8.24 19.70
N TYR A 135 -8.11 8.24 18.92
CA TYR A 135 -7.36 9.44 18.59
C TYR A 135 -8.24 10.47 17.84
N LEU A 136 -8.95 10.03 16.80
CA LEU A 136 -9.83 10.89 16.02
C LEU A 136 -11.03 11.37 16.85
N SER A 137 -11.64 10.52 17.67
CA SER A 137 -12.81 10.87 18.49
C SER A 137 -12.43 11.93 19.50
N HIS A 138 -11.27 11.79 20.13
CA HIS A 138 -10.75 12.79 21.06
C HIS A 138 -10.47 14.14 20.37
N ARG A 139 -9.99 14.15 19.12
CA ARG A 139 -9.54 15.37 18.43
C ARG A 139 -10.64 16.08 17.64
N HIS A 140 -11.58 15.34 17.05
CA HIS A 140 -12.54 15.86 16.07
C HIS A 140 -14.01 15.59 16.42
N GLY A 141 -14.28 14.71 17.38
CA GLY A 141 -15.63 14.25 17.70
C GLY A 141 -16.14 13.17 16.75
N ASP A 142 -17.22 12.48 17.14
CA ASP A 142 -17.63 11.21 16.53
C ASP A 142 -18.09 11.33 15.07
N ILE A 143 -18.78 12.41 14.71
CA ILE A 143 -19.26 12.63 13.34
C ILE A 143 -18.08 12.77 12.37
N GLU A 144 -17.06 13.52 12.77
CA GLU A 144 -15.87 13.74 11.96
C GLU A 144 -15.02 12.48 11.83
N VAL A 145 -14.96 11.65 12.88
CA VAL A 145 -14.29 10.35 12.83
C VAL A 145 -14.88 9.49 11.72
N ILE A 146 -16.22 9.37 11.68
CA ILE A 146 -16.92 8.57 10.67
C ILE A 146 -16.59 9.11 9.27
N ARG A 147 -16.59 10.43 9.08
CA ARG A 147 -16.25 11.08 7.81
C ARG A 147 -14.81 10.77 7.39
N ILE A 148 -13.85 10.92 8.29
CA ILE A 148 -12.43 10.67 8.04
C ILE A 148 -12.21 9.18 7.70
N PHE A 149 -12.73 8.26 8.51
CA PHE A 149 -12.62 6.81 8.24
C PHE A 149 -13.24 6.40 6.90
N SER A 150 -14.42 6.94 6.58
CA SER A 150 -15.09 6.66 5.30
C SER A 150 -14.25 7.16 4.12
N ASN A 151 -13.67 8.35 4.24
CA ASN A 151 -12.80 8.91 3.20
C ASN A 151 -11.49 8.12 3.06
N LEU A 152 -10.83 7.76 4.16
CA LEU A 152 -9.64 6.92 4.16
C LEU A 152 -9.89 5.56 3.48
N THR A 153 -11.01 4.94 3.81
CA THR A 153 -11.44 3.66 3.22
C THR A 153 -11.72 3.80 1.73
N SER A 154 -12.44 4.87 1.33
CA SER A 154 -12.75 5.16 -0.07
C SER A 154 -11.48 5.38 -0.91
N VAL A 155 -10.51 6.13 -0.39
CA VAL A 155 -9.19 6.34 -1.01
C VAL A 155 -8.45 5.01 -1.16
N TYR A 156 -8.43 4.18 -0.12
CA TYR A 156 -7.78 2.86 -0.18
C TYR A 156 -8.40 1.96 -1.26
N LEU A 157 -9.73 1.82 -1.28
CA LEU A 157 -10.43 1.01 -2.28
C LEU A 157 -10.19 1.52 -3.70
N SER A 158 -10.17 2.84 -3.89
CA SER A 158 -9.86 3.46 -5.19
C SER A 158 -8.43 3.11 -5.62
N MET A 159 -7.45 3.23 -4.71
CA MET A 159 -6.06 2.87 -4.99
C MET A 159 -5.89 1.37 -5.30
N GLN A 160 -6.63 0.49 -4.63
CA GLN A 160 -6.63 -0.93 -4.96
C GLN A 160 -7.14 -1.19 -6.38
N ARG A 161 -8.27 -0.57 -6.76
CA ARG A 161 -8.83 -0.67 -8.10
C ARG A 161 -7.84 -0.17 -9.16
N ILE A 162 -7.23 0.99 -8.92
CA ILE A 162 -6.24 1.57 -9.85
C ILE A 162 -5.02 0.65 -9.97
N SER A 163 -4.48 0.17 -8.85
CA SER A 163 -3.35 -0.76 -8.83
C SER A 163 -3.66 -2.03 -9.61
N GLN A 164 -4.86 -2.61 -9.43
CA GLN A 164 -5.31 -3.75 -10.20
C GLN A 164 -5.38 -3.44 -11.70
N ALA A 165 -5.96 -2.31 -12.10
CA ALA A 165 -6.08 -1.91 -13.49
C ALA A 165 -4.70 -1.70 -14.15
N ILE A 166 -3.77 -1.02 -13.46
CA ILE A 166 -2.39 -0.84 -13.92
C ILE A 166 -1.71 -2.20 -14.14
N ASN A 167 -1.87 -3.14 -13.20
CA ASN A 167 -1.29 -4.46 -13.34
C ASN A 167 -1.86 -5.24 -14.52
N THR A 168 -3.18 -5.18 -14.71
CA THR A 168 -3.83 -5.82 -15.87
C THR A 168 -3.23 -5.28 -17.16
N ILE A 169 -3.12 -3.95 -17.31
CA ILE A 169 -2.53 -3.31 -18.49
C ILE A 169 -1.08 -3.77 -18.71
N ILE A 170 -0.26 -3.75 -17.65
CA ILE A 170 1.14 -4.17 -17.74
C ILE A 170 1.26 -5.65 -18.16
N ARG A 171 0.39 -6.52 -17.65
CA ARG A 171 0.39 -7.96 -17.96
C ARG A 171 -0.14 -8.29 -19.36
N THR A 172 -1.04 -7.48 -19.91
CA THR A 172 -1.59 -7.69 -21.26
C THR A 172 -0.78 -7.01 -22.36
N ARG A 173 0.26 -6.26 -22.00
CA ARG A 173 1.12 -5.54 -22.95
C ARG A 173 2.28 -6.42 -23.41
N ASP A 174 2.27 -6.77 -24.69
CA ASP A 174 3.29 -7.62 -25.32
C ASP A 174 4.70 -7.01 -25.24
N ASP A 175 4.79 -5.68 -25.32
CA ASP A 175 6.05 -4.92 -25.23
C ASP A 175 6.68 -4.97 -23.83
N LEU A 176 5.93 -5.42 -22.81
CA LEU A 176 6.38 -5.54 -21.42
C LEU A 176 6.54 -7.01 -20.97
N SER A 177 6.42 -7.98 -21.88
CA SER A 177 6.50 -9.42 -21.59
C SER A 177 7.78 -9.83 -20.86
N THR A 178 8.95 -9.37 -21.30
CA THR A 178 10.25 -9.64 -20.66
C THR A 178 10.37 -9.05 -19.25
N LEU A 179 9.72 -7.90 -19.01
CA LEU A 179 9.64 -7.29 -17.69
C LEU A 179 8.74 -8.12 -16.76
N ASN A 180 7.59 -8.60 -17.26
CA ASN A 180 6.68 -9.46 -16.52
C ASN A 180 7.37 -10.78 -16.11
N GLU A 181 8.10 -11.42 -17.02
CA GLU A 181 8.88 -12.62 -16.70
C GLU A 181 9.99 -12.39 -15.66
N SER A 182 10.58 -11.19 -15.66
CA SER A 182 11.59 -10.80 -14.68
C SER A 182 10.97 -10.55 -13.29
N PHE A 183 9.81 -9.90 -13.25
CA PHE A 183 9.04 -9.72 -12.02
C PHE A 183 8.59 -11.05 -11.42
N ASP A 184 8.05 -11.96 -12.25
CA ASP A 184 7.59 -13.26 -11.77
C ASP A 184 8.77 -14.09 -11.22
N ARG A 185 9.95 -14.03 -11.85
CA ARG A 185 11.17 -14.68 -11.32
C ARG A 185 11.64 -14.06 -10.01
N ALA A 186 11.64 -12.74 -9.89
CA ALA A 186 12.03 -12.05 -8.65
C ALA A 186 11.12 -12.39 -7.45
N VAL A 187 9.87 -12.76 -7.69
CA VAL A 187 8.93 -13.17 -6.63
C VAL A 187 9.24 -14.58 -6.09
N VAL A 188 9.82 -15.46 -6.92
CA VAL A 188 10.07 -16.89 -6.62
C VAL A 188 11.42 -17.13 -5.93
N ILE A 189 12.45 -16.28 -6.14
CA ILE A 189 13.82 -16.55 -5.66
C ILE A 189 13.95 -16.59 -4.11
N ASP A 190 12.96 -16.12 -3.35
CA ASP A 190 12.99 -16.13 -1.87
C ASP A 190 12.44 -17.43 -1.21
N SER A 191 11.97 -18.43 -1.99
CA SER A 191 11.41 -19.67 -1.43
C SER A 191 12.38 -20.84 -1.31
N ASP A 192 13.60 -20.74 -1.87
CA ASP A 192 14.52 -21.89 -2.00
C ASP A 192 15.80 -21.83 -1.15
N ASP A 193 16.02 -20.76 -0.36
CA ASP A 193 17.10 -20.76 0.63
C ASP A 193 16.64 -21.45 1.93
N LYS A 194 16.78 -22.78 1.93
CA LYS A 194 16.75 -23.64 3.11
C LYS A 194 18.02 -23.48 3.96
#